data_AF-A0A9W6GZA4-F1
#
_entry.id   AF-A0A9W6GZA4-F1
#
_cell.length_a   1.000
_cell.length_b   1.000
_cell.length_c   1.000
_cell.angle_alpha   90.00
_cell.angle_beta   90.00
_cell.angle_gamma   90.00
#
_symmetry.space_group_name_H-M   'P 1'
#
loop_
_entity.id
_entity.type
_entity.pdbx_description
1 polymer ?
#
loop_
_entity_poly.entity_id
_entity_poly.type
_entity_poly.pdbx_seq_one_letter_code
_entity_poly.pdbx_strand_id
1 'polypeptide(L)'
;MGVAADMLKPTEAAVVARVALRDVNRVIDERILPEGFFSLDDGRRVAAAACTLIAFYFDSARRLTSEERLFAIREVGARLSRSRAHAFSSVLDEDWTVRDEFLTIDFAPFVRRTKERMDRLAAARDLITSDPEILGGAPIVRGTRIPAYDVAACVAAALPTKRILEAYPTLDADKVELAALYAEANPVRGRPRSSDPLPAGAVLVAERKTPRRGKGG
;
A
#
# COMPACT_ATOMS: atom_id res chain seq x y z
N MET A 1 -16.88 -4.53 -9.93
CA MET A 1 -16.70 -3.74 -8.68
C MET A 1 -15.91 -2.49 -9.04
N GLY A 2 -16.43 -1.31 -8.70
CA GLY A 2 -15.79 -0.04 -9.05
C GLY A 2 -14.61 0.24 -8.14
N VAL A 3 -13.39 0.17 -8.69
CA VAL A 3 -12.12 0.47 -8.00
C VAL A 3 -12.12 1.84 -7.31
N ALA A 4 -13.01 2.76 -7.71
CA ALA A 4 -13.09 4.10 -7.13
C ALA A 4 -13.79 4.16 -5.74
N ALA A 5 -14.57 3.14 -5.38
CA ALA A 5 -15.31 3.05 -4.11
C ALA A 5 -14.57 2.24 -3.02
N ASP A 6 -13.54 1.47 -3.40
CA ASP A 6 -12.80 0.64 -2.45
C ASP A 6 -11.96 1.50 -1.50
N MET A 7 -12.14 1.29 -0.20
CA MET A 7 -11.38 1.96 0.85
C MET A 7 -10.20 1.07 1.26
N LEU A 8 -8.99 1.56 1.02
CA LEU A 8 -7.73 0.88 1.30
C LEU A 8 -7.18 1.25 2.68
N LYS A 9 -6.42 0.34 3.29
CA LYS A 9 -5.53 0.68 4.40
C LYS A 9 -4.41 1.61 3.89
N PRO A 10 -3.79 2.43 4.76
CA PRO A 10 -2.68 3.30 4.35
C PRO A 10 -1.49 2.55 3.74
N THR A 11 -1.23 1.32 4.21
CA THR A 11 -0.17 0.45 3.67
C THR A 11 -0.50 -0.03 2.26
N GLU A 12 -1.76 -0.39 2.00
CA GLU A 12 -2.24 -0.78 0.68
C GLU A 12 -2.22 0.42 -0.28
N ALA A 13 -2.68 1.60 0.17
CA ALA A 13 -2.61 2.82 -0.61
C ALA A 13 -1.16 3.21 -0.95
N ALA A 14 -0.21 2.99 -0.04
CA ALA A 14 1.21 3.21 -0.28
C ALA A 14 1.75 2.32 -1.42
N VAL A 15 1.39 1.02 -1.40
CA VAL A 15 1.73 0.06 -2.46
C VAL A 15 1.12 0.47 -3.80
N VAL A 16 -0.14 0.88 -3.81
CA VAL A 16 -0.86 1.25 -5.04
C VAL A 16 -0.32 2.56 -5.64
N ALA A 17 -0.15 3.59 -4.81
CA ALA A 17 0.39 4.89 -5.22
C ALA A 17 1.92 4.89 -5.42
N ARG A 18 2.61 3.80 -5.05
CA ARG A 18 4.08 3.66 -5.09
C ARG A 18 4.83 4.75 -4.31
N VAL A 19 4.31 5.08 -3.13
CA VAL A 19 4.93 6.04 -2.20
C VAL A 19 5.19 5.36 -0.86
N ALA A 20 5.97 5.99 0.01
CA ALA A 20 6.18 5.43 1.34
C ALA A 20 4.90 5.55 2.20
N LEU A 21 4.70 4.67 3.18
CA LEU A 21 3.57 4.77 4.12
C LEU A 21 3.51 6.14 4.83
N ARG A 22 4.67 6.71 5.18
CA ARG A 22 4.74 8.06 5.79
C ARG A 22 4.17 9.14 4.87
N ASP A 23 4.31 8.97 3.56
CA ASP A 23 3.87 9.92 2.55
C ASP A 23 2.34 9.87 2.40
N VAL A 24 1.75 8.67 2.46
CA VAL A 24 0.30 8.47 2.57
C VAL A 24 -0.26 9.11 3.85
N ASN A 25 0.42 8.92 4.98
CA ASN A 25 -0.01 9.56 6.22
C ASN A 25 0.08 11.09 6.14
N ARG A 26 1.17 11.61 5.56
CA ARG A 26 1.35 13.06 5.36
C ARG A 26 0.24 13.68 4.53
N VAL A 27 -0.16 13.06 3.41
CA VAL A 27 -1.24 13.63 2.57
C VAL A 27 -2.60 13.65 3.26
N ILE A 28 -2.85 12.72 4.20
CA ILE A 28 -4.04 12.73 5.04
C ILE A 28 -3.93 13.85 6.08
N ASP A 29 -2.81 13.91 6.80
CA ASP A 29 -2.59 14.83 7.92
C ASP A 29 -2.57 16.30 7.46
N GLU A 30 -1.94 16.58 6.32
CA GLU A 30 -1.86 17.92 5.71
C GLU A 30 -3.09 18.26 4.83
N ARG A 31 -4.08 17.36 4.75
CA ARG A 31 -5.30 17.52 3.92
C ARG A 31 -5.01 17.89 2.46
N ILE A 32 -3.99 17.27 1.88
CA ILE A 32 -3.64 17.43 0.46
C ILE A 32 -4.71 16.81 -0.43
N LEU A 33 -5.32 15.71 0.02
CA LEU A 33 -6.42 15.05 -0.69
C LEU A 33 -7.74 15.79 -0.46
N PRO A 34 -8.60 15.92 -1.49
CA PRO A 34 -9.93 16.47 -1.31
C PRO A 34 -10.78 15.62 -0.34
N GLU A 35 -11.79 16.25 0.26
CA GLU A 35 -12.73 15.56 1.14
C GLU A 35 -13.42 14.38 0.43
N GLY A 36 -13.66 13.29 1.17
CA GLY A 36 -14.24 12.06 0.63
C GLY A 36 -13.24 11.13 -0.08
N PHE A 37 -11.96 11.49 -0.23
CA PHE A 37 -10.90 10.57 -0.69
C PHE A 37 -10.19 9.83 0.45
N PHE A 38 -10.48 10.19 1.69
CA PHE A 38 -10.04 9.49 2.89
C PHE A 38 -11.13 9.52 3.96
N SER A 39 -11.07 8.59 4.91
CA SER A 39 -11.92 8.58 6.11
C SER A 39 -11.05 8.26 7.33
N LEU A 40 -11.49 8.75 8.49
CA LEU A 40 -10.87 8.53 9.80
C LEU A 40 -11.77 7.76 10.77
N ASP A 41 -12.98 7.38 10.34
CA ASP A 41 -14.04 6.85 11.23
C ASP A 41 -13.71 5.43 11.74
N ASP A 42 -13.10 4.60 10.88
CA ASP A 42 -12.59 3.26 11.21
C ASP A 42 -11.05 3.22 11.06
N GLY A 43 -10.40 4.19 11.72
CA GLY A 43 -8.99 4.49 11.49
C GLY A 43 -8.75 5.07 10.09
N ARG A 44 -7.49 5.28 9.73
CA ARG A 44 -7.13 5.87 8.43
C ARG A 44 -7.52 4.93 7.31
N ARG A 45 -8.33 5.41 6.36
CA ARG A 45 -8.65 4.73 5.11
C ARG A 45 -8.50 5.70 3.95
N VAL A 46 -8.07 5.19 2.81
CA VAL A 46 -7.83 5.98 1.59
C VAL A 46 -8.60 5.33 0.45
N ALA A 47 -9.40 6.10 -0.26
CA ALA A 47 -10.07 5.55 -1.43
C ALA A 47 -9.07 5.16 -2.51
N ALA A 48 -9.29 4.05 -3.20
CA ALA A 48 -8.36 3.58 -4.22
C ALA A 48 -8.17 4.61 -5.37
N ALA A 49 -9.21 5.35 -5.76
CA ALA A 49 -9.07 6.47 -6.71
C ALA A 49 -8.13 7.60 -6.20
N ALA A 50 -8.01 7.79 -4.88
CA ALA A 50 -7.09 8.78 -4.32
C ALA A 50 -5.63 8.44 -4.63
N CYS A 51 -5.30 7.16 -4.85
CA CYS A 51 -3.93 6.74 -5.14
C CYS A 51 -3.38 7.39 -6.42
N THR A 52 -4.24 7.71 -7.39
CA THR A 52 -3.87 8.51 -8.58
C THR A 52 -3.39 9.90 -8.19
N LEU A 53 -4.13 10.57 -7.29
CA LEU A 53 -3.81 11.91 -6.80
C LEU A 53 -2.54 11.91 -5.94
N ILE A 54 -2.38 10.89 -5.09
CA ILE A 54 -1.17 10.70 -4.28
C ILE A 54 0.05 10.51 -5.18
N ALA A 55 -0.02 9.56 -6.13
CA ALA A 55 1.08 9.29 -7.06
C ALA A 55 1.48 10.56 -7.83
N PHE A 56 0.50 11.29 -8.36
CA PHE A 56 0.72 12.56 -9.03
C PHE A 56 1.42 13.58 -8.12
N TYR A 57 0.94 13.77 -6.89
CA TYR A 57 1.50 14.77 -5.97
C TYR A 57 3.00 14.56 -5.74
N PHE A 58 3.44 13.31 -5.54
CA PHE A 58 4.84 13.00 -5.25
C PHE A 58 5.72 12.94 -6.51
N ASP A 59 5.24 12.32 -7.60
CA ASP A 59 6.01 12.20 -8.85
C ASP A 59 6.28 13.57 -9.50
N SER A 60 5.35 14.53 -9.33
CA SER A 60 5.46 15.87 -9.92
C SER A 60 6.24 16.88 -9.08
N ALA A 61 6.67 16.53 -7.86
CA ALA A 61 7.23 17.47 -6.87
C ALA A 61 8.50 18.22 -7.34
N ARG A 62 9.24 17.68 -8.33
CA ARG A 62 10.43 18.33 -8.92
C ARG A 62 10.13 19.14 -10.17
N ARG A 63 8.90 19.10 -10.66
CA ARG A 63 8.50 19.68 -11.96
C ARG A 63 7.44 20.75 -11.81
N LEU A 64 6.58 20.61 -10.81
CA LEU A 64 5.47 21.51 -10.51
C LEU A 64 5.63 22.06 -9.09
N THR A 65 5.24 23.31 -8.92
CA THR A 65 5.09 23.95 -7.62
C THR A 65 4.01 23.24 -6.79
N SER A 66 3.97 23.51 -5.49
CA SER A 66 2.89 22.96 -4.65
C SER A 66 1.51 23.49 -5.05
N GLU A 67 1.42 24.73 -5.52
CA GLU A 67 0.16 25.34 -5.94
C GLU A 67 -0.43 24.68 -7.18
N GLU A 68 0.38 24.51 -8.25
CA GLU A 68 -0.04 23.82 -9.48
C GLU A 68 -0.47 22.37 -9.20
N ARG A 69 0.24 21.68 -8.30
CA ARG A 69 -0.13 20.31 -7.89
C ARG A 69 -1.47 20.27 -7.17
N LEU A 70 -1.69 21.19 -6.23
CA LEU A 70 -2.95 21.25 -5.50
C LEU A 70 -4.12 21.66 -6.39
N PHE A 71 -3.90 22.58 -7.34
CA PHE A 71 -4.89 22.93 -8.37
C PHE A 71 -5.28 21.70 -9.19
N ALA A 72 -4.31 21.00 -9.75
CA ALA A 72 -4.56 19.81 -10.56
C ALA A 72 -5.26 18.69 -9.77
N ILE A 73 -4.90 18.50 -8.50
CA ILE A 73 -5.56 17.55 -7.59
C ILE A 73 -7.03 17.90 -7.36
N ARG A 74 -7.37 19.17 -7.19
CA ARG A 74 -8.77 19.60 -7.03
C ARG A 74 -9.58 19.33 -8.30
N GLU A 75 -9.05 19.71 -9.46
CA GLU A 75 -9.69 19.52 -10.76
C GLU A 75 -9.96 18.04 -11.08
N VAL A 76 -8.92 17.20 -10.94
CA VAL A 76 -9.03 15.75 -11.18
C VAL A 76 -9.83 15.06 -10.09
N GLY A 77 -9.67 15.46 -8.84
CA GLY A 77 -10.43 14.93 -7.71
C GLY A 77 -11.93 15.11 -7.90
N ALA A 78 -12.38 16.28 -8.38
CA ALA A 78 -13.78 16.50 -8.69
C ALA A 78 -14.31 15.56 -9.80
N ARG A 79 -13.51 15.30 -10.84
CA ARG A 79 -13.85 14.36 -11.92
C ARG A 79 -13.90 12.91 -11.41
N LEU A 80 -12.88 12.47 -10.68
CA LEU A 80 -12.82 11.14 -10.06
C LEU A 80 -14.00 10.91 -9.10
N SER A 81 -14.39 11.92 -8.32
CA SER A 81 -15.55 11.82 -7.42
C SER A 81 -16.87 11.61 -8.16
N ARG A 82 -17.05 12.23 -9.34
CA ARG A 82 -18.22 11.98 -10.19
C ARG A 82 -18.19 10.60 -10.84
N SER A 83 -17.01 10.19 -11.30
CA SER A 83 -16.79 8.89 -11.96
C SER A 83 -16.89 7.69 -11.00
N ARG A 84 -16.87 7.91 -9.67
CA ARG A 84 -17.20 6.89 -8.65
C ARG A 84 -18.57 6.22 -8.83
N ALA A 85 -19.50 6.87 -9.54
CA ALA A 85 -20.81 6.30 -9.87
C ALA A 85 -20.80 5.36 -11.09
N HIS A 86 -19.67 5.24 -11.79
CA HIS A 86 -19.57 4.51 -13.06
C HIS A 86 -18.64 3.29 -13.00
N ALA A 87 -18.81 2.38 -13.95
CA ALA A 87 -17.98 1.19 -14.07
C ALA A 87 -16.53 1.57 -14.40
N PHE A 88 -15.56 0.94 -13.76
CA PHE A 88 -14.15 1.31 -13.86
C PHE A 88 -13.60 1.42 -15.29
N SER A 89 -14.09 0.62 -16.25
CA SER A 89 -13.67 0.71 -17.66
C SER A 89 -13.91 2.11 -18.24
N SER A 90 -14.95 2.82 -17.82
CA SER A 90 -15.22 4.19 -18.29
C SER A 90 -14.17 5.18 -17.80
N VAL A 91 -13.57 4.95 -16.62
CA VAL A 91 -12.54 5.81 -16.05
C VAL A 91 -11.31 5.85 -16.95
N LEU A 92 -10.93 4.74 -17.59
CA LEU A 92 -9.72 4.69 -18.42
C LEU A 92 -9.85 5.46 -19.75
N ASP A 93 -11.07 5.61 -20.25
CA ASP A 93 -11.37 6.24 -21.54
C ASP A 93 -11.71 7.74 -21.40
N GLU A 94 -11.76 8.28 -20.18
CA GLU A 94 -12.02 9.69 -19.89
C GLU A 94 -10.83 10.62 -20.23
N ASP A 95 -11.13 11.88 -20.60
CA ASP A 95 -10.10 12.92 -20.73
C ASP A 95 -9.66 13.43 -19.36
N TRP A 96 -8.48 12.95 -18.94
CA TRP A 96 -7.82 13.32 -17.69
C TRP A 96 -6.90 14.54 -17.81
N THR A 97 -6.99 15.30 -18.90
CA THR A 97 -6.18 16.49 -19.10
C THR A 97 -6.68 17.64 -18.23
N VAL A 98 -5.78 18.22 -17.44
CA VAL A 98 -5.98 19.50 -16.76
C VAL A 98 -5.25 20.58 -17.56
N ARG A 99 -5.94 21.69 -17.81
CA ARG A 99 -5.39 22.85 -18.50
C ARG A 99 -5.48 24.06 -17.59
N ASP A 100 -4.36 24.76 -17.42
CA ASP A 100 -4.23 25.98 -16.64
C ASP A 100 -3.32 26.94 -17.40
N GLU A 101 -3.92 27.90 -18.11
CA GLU A 101 -3.23 28.80 -19.05
C GLU A 101 -2.29 28.05 -20.03
N PHE A 102 -0.97 28.17 -19.83
CA PHE A 102 0.07 27.53 -20.65
C PHE A 102 0.43 26.12 -20.16
N LEU A 103 -0.02 25.71 -18.97
CA LEU A 103 0.28 24.44 -18.34
C LEU A 103 -0.78 23.40 -18.71
N THR A 104 -0.33 22.27 -19.27
CA THR A 104 -1.17 21.10 -19.53
C THR A 104 -0.62 19.91 -18.77
N ILE A 105 -1.46 19.27 -17.96
CA ILE A 105 -1.10 18.12 -17.15
C ILE A 105 -2.01 16.95 -17.54
N ASP A 106 -1.41 15.89 -18.08
CA ASP A 106 -2.12 14.66 -18.40
C ASP A 106 -2.06 13.67 -17.22
N PHE A 107 -3.23 13.33 -16.67
CA PHE A 107 -3.36 12.35 -15.58
C PHE A 107 -3.54 10.90 -16.06
N ALA A 108 -3.80 10.65 -17.35
CA ALA A 108 -4.03 9.30 -17.87
C ALA A 108 -2.90 8.30 -17.53
N PRO A 109 -1.60 8.67 -17.52
CA PRO A 109 -0.53 7.78 -17.07
C PRO A 109 -0.61 7.39 -15.59
N PHE A 110 -1.12 8.28 -14.73
CA PHE A 110 -1.31 8.01 -13.31
C PHE A 110 -2.53 7.12 -13.07
N VAL A 111 -3.63 7.36 -13.79
CA VAL A 111 -4.83 6.52 -13.74
C VAL A 111 -4.51 5.09 -14.16
N ARG A 112 -3.83 4.91 -15.31
CA ARG A 112 -3.42 3.58 -15.81
C ARG A 112 -2.51 2.84 -14.82
N ARG A 113 -1.44 3.49 -14.32
CA ARG A 113 -0.57 2.88 -13.30
C ARG A 113 -1.33 2.50 -12.03
N THR A 114 -2.26 3.36 -11.59
CA THR A 114 -3.06 3.10 -10.38
C THR A 114 -3.91 1.84 -10.59
N LYS A 115 -4.53 1.68 -11.77
CA LYS A 115 -5.31 0.49 -12.10
C LYS A 115 -4.47 -0.77 -12.09
N GLU A 116 -3.36 -0.78 -12.83
CA GLU A 116 -2.46 -1.94 -12.90
C GLU A 116 -2.02 -2.36 -11.49
N ARG A 117 -1.69 -1.40 -10.62
CA ARG A 117 -1.30 -1.69 -9.24
C ARG A 117 -2.46 -2.19 -8.39
N MET A 118 -3.67 -1.67 -8.60
CA MET A 118 -4.88 -2.19 -7.94
C MET A 118 -5.16 -3.63 -8.35
N ASP A 119 -5.00 -3.99 -9.62
CA ASP A 119 -5.18 -5.37 -10.10
C ASP A 119 -4.15 -6.30 -9.50
N ARG A 120 -2.89 -5.86 -9.41
CA ARG A 120 -1.83 -6.62 -8.73
C ARG A 120 -2.15 -6.82 -7.24
N LEU A 121 -2.66 -5.80 -6.55
CA LEU A 121 -3.08 -5.91 -5.16
C LEU A 121 -4.25 -6.88 -4.97
N ALA A 122 -5.24 -6.84 -5.88
CA ALA A 122 -6.36 -7.78 -5.88
C ALA A 122 -5.87 -9.23 -6.08
N ALA A 123 -5.03 -9.47 -7.10
CA ALA A 123 -4.43 -10.77 -7.34
C ALA A 123 -3.61 -11.27 -6.15
N ALA A 124 -2.89 -10.38 -5.45
CA ALA A 124 -2.13 -10.73 -4.26
C ALA A 124 -3.04 -11.15 -3.09
N ARG A 125 -4.16 -10.43 -2.88
CA ARG A 125 -5.17 -10.79 -1.88
C ARG A 125 -5.80 -12.14 -2.20
N ASP A 126 -6.09 -12.43 -3.46
CA ASP A 126 -6.70 -13.70 -3.88
C ASP A 126 -5.70 -14.87 -3.77
N LEU A 127 -4.42 -14.62 -4.02
CA LEU A 127 -3.37 -15.63 -3.94
C LEU A 127 -3.08 -16.06 -2.49
N ILE A 128 -3.19 -15.15 -1.53
CA ILE A 128 -2.83 -15.42 -0.13
C ILE A 128 -4.05 -15.81 0.68
N THR A 129 -3.95 -16.92 1.41
CA THR A 129 -5.02 -17.43 2.29
C THR A 129 -4.49 -17.60 3.71
N SER A 130 -5.38 -17.48 4.70
CA SER A 130 -5.09 -17.70 6.11
C SER A 130 -6.14 -18.63 6.69
N ASP A 131 -5.70 -19.72 7.33
CA ASP A 131 -6.55 -20.70 7.97
C ASP A 131 -5.95 -21.04 9.35
N PRO A 132 -6.68 -20.84 10.47
CA PRO A 132 -6.19 -21.17 11.81
C PRO A 132 -5.66 -22.61 11.96
N GLU A 133 -6.20 -23.56 11.18
CA GLU A 133 -5.78 -24.96 11.20
C GLU A 133 -4.47 -25.20 10.40
N ILE A 134 -4.06 -24.24 9.58
CA ILE A 134 -2.84 -24.29 8.76
C ILE A 134 -1.82 -23.28 9.27
N LEU A 135 -0.72 -23.77 9.84
CA LEU A 135 0.37 -22.94 10.37
C LEU A 135 -0.13 -21.86 11.37
N GLY A 136 -1.20 -22.17 12.11
CA GLY A 136 -1.76 -21.25 13.11
C GLY A 136 -2.36 -19.96 12.51
N GLY A 137 -2.86 -20.00 11.28
CA GLY A 137 -3.43 -18.83 10.61
C GLY A 137 -2.43 -17.94 9.88
N ALA A 138 -1.15 -18.33 9.81
CA ALA A 138 -0.14 -17.60 9.07
C ALA A 138 -0.57 -17.43 7.60
N PRO A 139 -0.45 -16.23 6.99
CA PRO A 139 -0.74 -16.04 5.58
C PRO A 139 0.18 -16.89 4.71
N ILE A 140 -0.42 -17.78 3.92
CA ILE A 140 0.26 -18.73 3.04
C ILE A 140 -0.15 -18.52 1.58
N VAL A 141 0.74 -18.91 0.66
CA VAL A 141 0.38 -18.99 -0.76
C VAL A 141 -0.64 -20.12 -0.95
N ARG A 142 -1.80 -19.80 -1.52
CA ARG A 142 -2.91 -20.74 -1.73
C ARG A 142 -2.44 -22.01 -2.45
N GLY A 143 -2.90 -23.16 -1.94
CA GLY A 143 -2.51 -24.47 -2.46
C GLY A 143 -1.13 -24.95 -2.01
N THR A 144 -0.47 -24.23 -1.09
CA THR A 144 0.83 -24.60 -0.53
C THR A 144 0.83 -24.43 0.99
N ARG A 145 1.89 -24.89 1.67
CA ARG A 145 2.17 -24.53 3.07
C ARG A 145 3.32 -23.53 3.18
N ILE A 146 3.52 -22.69 2.16
CA ILE A 146 4.63 -21.74 2.08
C ILE A 146 4.14 -20.37 2.59
N PRO A 147 4.72 -19.83 3.69
CA PRO A 147 4.32 -18.53 4.22
C PRO A 147 4.66 -17.39 3.25
N ALA A 148 3.70 -16.49 3.04
CA ALA A 148 3.88 -15.32 2.17
C ALA A 148 5.03 -14.42 2.65
N TYR A 149 5.17 -14.27 3.98
CA TYR A 149 6.21 -13.45 4.58
C TYR A 149 7.62 -14.04 4.44
N ASP A 150 7.76 -15.37 4.36
CA ASP A 150 9.07 -16.00 4.14
C ASP A 150 9.55 -15.73 2.70
N VAL A 151 8.65 -15.89 1.73
CA VAL A 151 8.92 -15.54 0.32
C VAL A 151 9.26 -14.05 0.19
N ALA A 152 8.48 -13.18 0.84
CA ALA A 152 8.73 -11.74 0.85
C ALA A 152 10.08 -11.39 1.50
N ALA A 153 10.47 -12.09 2.57
CA ALA A 153 11.78 -11.92 3.21
C ALA A 153 12.93 -12.30 2.27
N CYS A 154 12.76 -13.36 1.46
CA CYS A 154 13.74 -13.70 0.42
C CYS A 154 13.88 -12.58 -0.62
N VAL A 155 12.76 -12.03 -1.10
CA VAL A 155 12.75 -10.92 -2.06
C VAL A 155 13.40 -9.66 -1.46
N ALA A 156 13.08 -9.33 -0.21
CA ALA A 156 13.66 -8.20 0.50
C ALA A 156 15.17 -8.33 0.74
N ALA A 157 15.67 -9.57 0.84
CA ALA A 157 17.10 -9.88 0.90
C ALA A 157 17.78 -9.88 -0.49
N ALA A 158 17.08 -9.45 -1.55
CA ALA A 158 17.55 -9.40 -2.93
C ALA A 158 18.05 -10.75 -3.47
N LEU A 159 17.48 -11.87 -3.00
CA LEU A 159 17.75 -13.18 -3.56
C LEU A 159 17.22 -13.26 -5.00
N PRO A 160 18.00 -13.81 -5.96
CA PRO A 160 17.52 -13.99 -7.32
C PRO A 160 16.28 -14.87 -7.35
N THR A 161 15.26 -14.50 -8.15
CA THR A 161 13.99 -15.26 -8.25
C THR A 161 14.23 -16.75 -8.52
N LYS A 162 15.19 -17.09 -9.40
CA LYS A 162 15.57 -18.48 -9.66
C LYS A 162 15.93 -19.24 -8.38
N ARG A 163 16.68 -18.63 -7.46
CA ARG A 163 17.07 -19.26 -6.21
C ARG A 163 15.88 -19.44 -5.26
N ILE A 164 14.94 -18.50 -5.27
CA ILE A 164 13.69 -18.62 -4.52
C ILE A 164 12.86 -19.80 -5.04
N LEU A 165 12.76 -19.95 -6.37
CA LEU A 165 12.03 -21.06 -6.99
C LEU A 165 12.71 -22.43 -6.77
N GLU A 166 14.05 -22.47 -6.67
CA GLU A 166 14.76 -23.69 -6.26
C GLU A 166 14.40 -24.12 -4.83
N ALA A 167 14.21 -23.16 -3.91
CA ALA A 167 13.79 -23.43 -2.54
C ALA A 167 12.29 -23.76 -2.44
N TYR A 168 11.47 -23.18 -3.33
CA TYR A 168 10.02 -23.30 -3.35
C TYR A 168 9.50 -23.70 -4.75
N PRO A 169 9.68 -24.97 -5.17
CA PRO A 169 9.41 -25.40 -6.55
C PRO A 169 7.94 -25.35 -6.99
N THR A 170 7.00 -25.22 -6.04
CA THR A 170 5.56 -25.09 -6.33
C THR A 170 5.13 -23.66 -6.65
N LEU A 171 6.04 -22.70 -6.45
CA LEU A 171 5.83 -21.30 -6.83
C LEU A 171 6.29 -21.06 -8.26
N ASP A 172 5.75 -20.01 -8.85
CA ASP A 172 6.22 -19.41 -10.09
C ASP A 172 6.66 -17.96 -9.79
N ALA A 173 7.27 -17.31 -10.77
CA ALA A 173 7.79 -15.95 -10.61
C ALA A 173 6.69 -14.95 -10.21
N ASP A 174 5.47 -15.11 -10.74
CA ASP A 174 4.37 -14.20 -10.44
C ASP A 174 3.88 -14.35 -8.99
N LYS A 175 3.77 -15.58 -8.49
CA LYS A 175 3.43 -15.84 -7.09
C LYS A 175 4.46 -15.27 -6.12
N VAL A 176 5.74 -15.29 -6.49
CA VAL A 176 6.81 -14.66 -5.68
C VAL A 176 6.59 -13.16 -5.59
N GLU A 177 6.32 -12.49 -6.71
CA GLU A 177 6.05 -11.05 -6.73
C GLU A 177 4.76 -10.69 -5.97
N LEU A 178 3.69 -11.46 -6.16
CA LEU A 178 2.41 -11.25 -5.48
C LEU A 178 2.52 -11.47 -3.97
N ALA A 179 3.29 -12.47 -3.52
CA ALA A 179 3.56 -12.68 -2.10
C ALA A 179 4.33 -11.51 -1.48
N ALA A 180 5.34 -10.98 -2.19
CA ALA A 180 6.07 -9.80 -1.76
C ALA A 180 5.17 -8.56 -1.68
N LEU A 181 4.33 -8.34 -2.70
CA LEU A 181 3.35 -7.25 -2.74
C LEU A 181 2.35 -7.35 -1.58
N TYR A 182 1.85 -8.56 -1.30
CA TYR A 182 0.95 -8.81 -0.17
C TYR A 182 1.60 -8.43 1.16
N ALA A 183 2.86 -8.84 1.37
CA ALA A 183 3.60 -8.55 2.59
C ALA A 183 3.90 -7.04 2.77
N GLU A 184 4.18 -6.33 1.67
CA GLU A 184 4.34 -4.87 1.69
C GLU A 184 3.03 -4.16 2.07
N ALA A 185 1.91 -4.64 1.53
CA ALA A 185 0.56 -4.13 1.81
C ALA A 185 0.06 -4.49 3.22
N ASN A 186 0.54 -5.61 3.78
CA ASN A 186 0.15 -6.13 5.09
C ASN A 186 1.40 -6.41 5.95
N PRO A 187 2.16 -5.37 6.34
CA PRO A 187 3.37 -5.60 7.13
C PRO A 187 3.03 -6.24 8.47
N VAL A 188 3.86 -7.20 8.90
CA VAL A 188 3.71 -7.84 10.21
C VAL A 188 3.76 -6.76 11.27
N ARG A 189 2.66 -6.59 12.00
CA ARG A 189 2.64 -5.71 13.17
C ARG A 189 3.54 -6.36 14.22
N GLY A 190 4.65 -5.71 14.55
CA GLY A 190 5.44 -6.12 15.71
C GLY A 190 4.53 -6.22 16.93
N ARG A 191 4.82 -7.13 17.86
CA ARG A 191 4.04 -7.30 19.09
C ARG A 191 3.78 -5.90 19.67
N PRO A 192 2.50 -5.48 19.84
CA PRO A 192 2.21 -4.27 20.60
C PRO A 192 3.03 -4.35 21.87
N ARG A 193 3.75 -3.27 22.24
CA ARG A 193 4.41 -3.28 23.54
C ARG A 193 3.32 -3.60 24.56
N SER A 194 3.40 -4.77 25.18
CA SER A 194 2.50 -5.11 26.26
C SER A 194 2.73 -4.03 27.31
N SER A 195 1.75 -3.16 27.44
CA SER A 195 1.58 -2.27 28.57
C SER A 195 0.81 -2.99 29.67
N ASP A 196 0.77 -4.33 29.65
CA ASP A 196 0.09 -5.08 30.69
C ASP A 196 0.74 -4.71 32.02
N PRO A 197 -0.04 -4.20 32.98
CA PRO A 197 0.49 -3.94 34.30
C PRO A 197 1.06 -5.26 34.83
N LEU A 198 2.24 -5.16 35.43
CA LEU A 198 2.86 -6.30 36.10
C LEU A 198 1.84 -6.88 37.13
N PRO A 199 1.77 -8.21 37.28
CA PRO A 199 0.90 -8.83 38.28
C PRO A 199 1.12 -8.21 39.66
N ALA A 200 0.05 -8.09 40.45
CA ALA A 200 0.16 -7.61 41.83
C ALA A 200 1.15 -8.50 42.61
N GLY A 201 2.18 -7.90 43.19
CA GLY A 201 3.26 -8.62 43.89
C GLY A 201 4.47 -9.00 43.03
N ALA A 202 4.54 -8.55 41.77
CA ALA A 202 5.76 -8.71 40.98
C ALA A 202 6.94 -7.98 41.64
N VAL A 203 8.00 -8.74 41.95
CA VAL A 203 9.25 -8.21 42.49
C VAL A 203 10.27 -8.12 41.36
N LEU A 204 10.97 -6.99 41.26
CA LEU A 204 12.05 -6.81 40.30
C LEU A 204 13.24 -7.71 40.70
N VAL A 205 13.43 -8.82 39.99
CA VAL A 205 14.53 -9.77 40.27
C VAL A 205 15.86 -9.32 39.66
N ALA A 206 15.82 -8.62 38.52
CA ALA A 206 17.01 -8.08 37.87
C ALA A 206 16.66 -6.96 36.89
N GLU A 207 17.47 -5.90 36.88
CA GLU A 207 17.48 -4.88 35.84
C GLU A 207 18.74 -5.05 35.00
N ARG A 208 18.59 -5.23 33.68
CA ARG A 208 19.71 -5.29 32.76
C ARG A 208 19.49 -4.31 31.62
N LYS A 209 20.48 -3.45 31.39
CA LYS A 209 20.51 -2.56 30.24
C LYS A 209 21.25 -3.27 29.11
N THR A 210 20.51 -3.79 28.13
CA THR A 210 21.15 -4.41 26.95
C THR A 210 21.67 -3.29 26.05
N PRO A 211 22.98 -3.18 25.81
CA PRO A 211 23.50 -2.20 24.86
C PRO A 211 22.91 -2.52 23.49
N ARG A 212 22.32 -1.52 22.83
CA ARG A 212 21.88 -1.66 21.43
C ARG A 212 23.13 -1.95 20.60
N ARG A 213 23.15 -3.11 19.93
CA ARG A 213 24.18 -3.44 18.94
C ARG A 213 24.19 -2.32 17.89
N GLY A 214 25.23 -1.50 17.90
CA GLY A 214 25.44 -0.47 16.88
C GLY A 214 25.48 -1.14 15.50
N LYS A 215 24.87 -0.50 14.50
CA LYS A 215 25.06 -0.89 13.10
C LYS A 215 26.56 -0.87 12.82
N GLY A 216 27.15 -2.03 12.55
CA GLY A 216 28.52 -2.12 12.07
C GLY A 216 28.60 -1.61 10.64
N GLY A 217 29.62 -0.77 10.40
CA GLY A 217 30.30 -0.46 9.13
C GLY A 217 29.44 -0.33 7.89
#